data_AF-A0A3N5L323-F1
#
_entry.id   AF-A0A3N5L323-F1
#
_cell.length_a   1.000
_cell.length_b   1.000
_cell.length_c   1.000
_cell.angle_alpha   90.00
_cell.angle_beta   90.00
_cell.angle_gamma   90.00
#
_symmetry.space_group_name_H-M   'P 1'
#
loop_
_entity.id
_entity.type
_entity.pdbx_description
1 polymer ?
#
loop_
_entity_poly.entity_id
_entity_poly.type
_entity_poly.pdbx_seq_one_letter_code
_entity_poly.pdbx_strand_id
1 'polypeptide(L)'
;MLTKQKNQNNDSCFKILKQAEIIIPLGYVHGTQLSLPPPKNLFKNSSSLTDENFKKVSYRLIPGSKYIVKTFEIIKKISGDSCIEFLLKQEALFISAQGISLLQKICKGIFPKNKWVLSFDKKSALCKDIDGDHLIPCMKRSLYKTWFFDCCIYELERDPREDCLLCVCSK
;
A
#
# COMPACT_ATOMS: atom_id res chain seq x y z
N MET A 1 2.49 -0.24 -40.00
CA MET A 1 2.57 0.26 -38.61
C MET A 1 1.29 -0.13 -37.90
N LEU A 2 1.35 -1.06 -36.95
CA LEU A 2 0.34 -1.26 -35.91
C LEU A 2 1.05 -1.91 -34.72
N THR A 3 0.89 -1.24 -33.59
CA THR A 3 1.68 -1.30 -32.35
C THR A 3 1.63 -2.66 -31.65
N LYS A 4 2.81 -3.25 -31.40
CA LYS A 4 2.99 -4.32 -30.41
C LYS A 4 2.57 -3.78 -29.04
N GLN A 5 1.50 -4.32 -28.47
CA GLN A 5 1.23 -4.20 -27.04
C GLN A 5 2.44 -4.79 -26.30
N LYS A 6 3.17 -3.94 -25.57
CA LYS A 6 4.29 -4.38 -24.72
C LYS A 6 3.75 -5.36 -23.69
N ASN A 7 4.30 -6.57 -23.73
CA ASN A 7 4.07 -7.67 -22.79
C ASN A 7 3.91 -7.17 -21.35
N GLN A 8 2.74 -7.43 -20.76
CA GLN A 8 2.58 -7.45 -19.31
C GLN A 8 3.51 -8.54 -18.76
N ASN A 9 4.49 -8.12 -17.97
CA ASN A 9 5.44 -9.00 -17.31
C ASN A 9 4.66 -9.85 -16.29
N ASN A 10 4.25 -11.06 -16.69
CA ASN A 10 3.69 -12.06 -15.79
C ASN A 10 4.83 -12.59 -14.92
N ASP A 11 5.16 -11.88 -13.84
CA ASP A 11 5.76 -12.55 -12.70
C ASP A 11 4.71 -13.55 -12.20
N SER A 12 5.03 -14.85 -12.24
CA SER A 12 4.09 -15.94 -11.92
C SER A 12 3.41 -15.81 -10.54
N CYS A 13 3.93 -14.94 -9.68
CA CYS A 13 3.45 -14.70 -8.32
C CYS A 13 2.40 -13.59 -8.21
N PHE A 14 2.28 -12.70 -9.20
CA PHE A 14 1.48 -11.47 -9.09
C PHE A 14 0.60 -11.22 -10.31
N LYS A 15 -0.63 -10.78 -10.07
CA LYS A 15 -1.58 -10.39 -11.14
C LYS A 15 -2.15 -9.01 -10.86
N ILE A 16 -2.18 -8.13 -11.85
CA ILE A 16 -2.82 -6.82 -11.70
C ILE A 16 -4.34 -6.99 -11.50
N LEU A 17 -4.88 -6.38 -10.45
CA LEU A 17 -6.32 -6.37 -10.15
C LEU A 17 -6.99 -5.07 -10.60
N LYS A 18 -6.36 -3.95 -10.25
CA LYS A 18 -6.90 -2.60 -10.43
C LYS A 18 -5.76 -1.65 -10.76
N GLN A 19 -6.07 -0.64 -11.56
CA GLN A 19 -5.19 0.48 -11.86
C GLN A 19 -6.00 1.76 -11.90
N ALA A 20 -5.44 2.86 -11.42
CA ALA A 20 -6.03 4.19 -11.52
C ALA A 20 -4.93 5.25 -11.60
N GLU A 21 -5.26 6.37 -12.24
CA GLU A 21 -4.46 7.59 -12.11
C GLU A 21 -5.02 8.44 -10.98
N ILE A 22 -4.12 9.07 -10.22
CA ILE A 22 -4.49 9.98 -9.14
C ILE A 22 -3.73 11.29 -9.26
N ILE A 23 -4.30 12.33 -8.66
CA ILE A 23 -3.62 13.60 -8.39
C ILE A 23 -3.58 13.76 -6.87
N ILE A 24 -2.41 14.05 -6.32
CA ILE A 24 -2.29 14.29 -4.87
C ILE A 24 -2.91 15.65 -4.54
N PRO A 25 -3.82 15.74 -3.55
CA PRO A 25 -4.41 17.01 -3.16
C PRO A 25 -3.36 18.04 -2.75
N LEU A 26 -3.54 19.31 -3.11
CA LEU A 26 -2.60 20.39 -2.78
C LEU A 26 -2.38 20.57 -1.26
N GLY A 27 -3.41 20.31 -0.46
CA GLY A 27 -3.33 20.36 1.01
C GLY A 27 -2.79 19.08 1.67
N TYR A 28 -2.28 18.12 0.89
CA TYR A 28 -1.72 16.89 1.45
C TYR A 28 -0.40 17.19 2.17
N VAL A 29 -0.35 16.84 3.45
CA VAL A 29 0.89 16.83 4.23
C VAL A 29 1.21 15.38 4.55
N HIS A 30 2.35 14.91 4.05
CA HIS A 30 2.83 13.57 4.35
C HIS A 30 3.28 13.49 5.81
N GLY A 31 2.93 12.42 6.52
CA GLY A 31 3.27 12.27 7.94
C GLY A 31 2.22 12.81 8.91
N THR A 32 1.04 13.22 8.43
CA THR A 32 -0.06 13.66 9.31
C THR A 32 -1.34 12.87 9.09
N GLN A 33 -1.34 11.87 8.20
CA GLN A 33 -2.58 11.23 7.79
C GLN A 33 -3.20 10.35 8.86
N LEU A 34 -2.40 9.83 9.81
CA LEU A 34 -2.91 9.01 10.89
C LEU A 34 -3.43 9.87 12.06
N SER A 35 -2.91 11.07 12.29
CA SER A 35 -3.43 12.02 13.29
C SER A 35 -4.72 12.71 12.87
N LEU A 36 -5.00 12.80 11.57
CA LEU A 36 -6.27 13.32 11.10
C LEU A 36 -7.45 12.46 11.61
N PRO A 37 -8.59 13.08 11.96
CA PRO A 37 -9.79 12.34 12.33
C PRO A 37 -10.10 11.27 11.30
N PRO A 38 -10.21 9.99 11.71
CA PRO A 38 -10.51 8.93 10.78
C PRO A 38 -11.92 9.13 10.21
N PRO A 39 -12.19 8.70 8.97
CA PRO A 39 -13.57 8.56 8.50
C PRO A 39 -14.38 7.73 9.51
N LYS A 40 -15.68 8.03 9.69
CA LYS A 40 -16.56 7.33 10.65
C LYS A 40 -16.52 5.79 10.57
N ASN A 41 -16.16 5.25 9.40
CA ASN A 41 -16.14 3.82 9.13
C ASN A 41 -14.71 3.24 9.10
N LEU A 42 -13.70 3.96 9.60
CA LEU A 42 -12.33 3.48 9.67
C LEU A 42 -11.99 3.04 11.10
N PHE A 43 -11.76 1.74 11.25
CA PHE A 43 -11.27 1.14 12.48
C PHE A 43 -9.76 1.00 12.39
N LYS A 44 -9.06 1.44 13.44
CA LYS A 44 -7.63 1.19 13.63
C LYS A 44 -7.51 0.11 14.69
N ASN A 45 -6.98 -1.05 14.34
CA ASN A 45 -6.95 -2.20 15.25
C ASN A 45 -5.98 -1.99 16.42
N SER A 46 -4.98 -1.11 16.27
CA SER A 46 -4.10 -0.71 17.35
C SER A 46 -4.12 0.80 17.55
N SER A 47 -4.41 1.23 18.78
CA SER A 47 -4.32 2.63 19.22
C SER A 47 -2.88 3.15 19.26
N SER A 48 -1.88 2.26 19.18
CA SER A 48 -0.46 2.63 19.21
C SER A 48 0.11 3.04 17.84
N LEU A 49 -0.65 2.88 16.74
CA LEU A 49 -0.21 3.26 15.40
C LEU A 49 -0.45 4.75 15.14
N THR A 50 0.62 5.52 15.29
CA THR A 50 0.67 6.98 15.12
C THR A 50 1.51 7.38 13.92
N ASP A 51 1.44 8.65 13.54
CA ASP A 51 2.30 9.21 12.50
C ASP A 51 3.79 9.06 12.83
N GLU A 52 4.16 9.12 14.11
CA GLU A 52 5.55 8.99 14.58
C GLU A 52 6.14 7.62 14.26
N ASN A 53 5.32 6.55 14.36
CA ASN A 53 5.74 5.21 13.97
C ASN A 53 6.12 5.13 12.49
N PHE A 54 5.55 5.98 11.64
CA PHE A 54 5.74 5.96 10.19
C PHE A 54 6.36 7.25 9.66
N LYS A 55 7.11 7.99 10.49
CA LYS A 55 7.78 9.23 10.08
C LYS A 55 8.90 8.99 9.06
N LYS A 56 9.55 7.83 9.17
CA LYS A 56 10.63 7.40 8.29
C LYS A 56 10.00 6.74 7.07
N VAL A 57 10.13 7.39 5.93
CA VAL A 57 9.59 6.91 4.66
C VAL A 57 10.62 7.06 3.56
N SER A 58 10.65 6.11 2.63
CA SER A 58 11.55 6.22 1.47
C SER A 58 11.06 7.23 0.45
N TYR A 59 9.76 7.48 0.37
CA TYR A 59 9.19 8.46 -0.55
C TYR A 59 7.99 9.20 0.03
N ARG A 60 8.00 10.53 -0.12
CA ARG A 60 6.89 11.40 0.24
C ARG A 60 6.17 11.82 -1.03
N LEU A 61 4.87 11.50 -1.12
CA LEU A 61 4.01 11.93 -2.22
C LEU A 61 3.99 13.46 -2.31
N ILE A 62 4.14 13.99 -3.52
CA ILE A 62 4.22 15.43 -3.77
C ILE A 62 2.82 15.98 -4.08
N PRO A 63 2.33 16.99 -3.33
CA PRO A 63 1.05 17.64 -3.62
C PRO A 63 0.97 18.20 -5.04
N GLY A 64 -0.17 18.01 -5.70
CA GLY A 64 -0.40 18.43 -7.09
C GLY A 64 0.18 17.49 -8.16
N SER A 65 1.09 16.58 -7.78
CA SER A 65 1.69 15.62 -8.73
C SER A 65 0.74 14.47 -9.09
N LYS A 66 0.95 13.91 -10.28
CA LYS A 66 0.21 12.78 -10.84
C LYS A 66 0.96 11.47 -10.59
N TYR A 67 0.22 10.43 -10.21
CA TYR A 67 0.77 9.09 -10.00
C TYR A 67 -0.14 8.03 -10.62
N ILE A 68 0.45 6.90 -10.96
CA ILE A 68 -0.28 5.68 -11.32
C ILE A 68 -0.28 4.78 -10.09
N VAL A 69 -1.47 4.37 -9.67
CA VAL A 69 -1.66 3.40 -8.58
C VAL A 69 -2.14 2.09 -9.18
N LYS A 70 -1.52 0.99 -8.76
CA LYS A 70 -1.91 -0.38 -9.10
C LYS A 70 -2.09 -1.17 -7.82
N THR A 71 -3.06 -2.08 -7.82
CA THR A 71 -3.14 -3.15 -6.82
C THR A 71 -2.89 -4.47 -7.52
N PHE A 72 -1.98 -5.27 -6.97
CA PHE A 72 -1.66 -6.60 -7.45
C PHE A 72 -2.19 -7.66 -6.49
N GLU A 73 -2.86 -8.66 -7.03
CA GLU A 73 -3.17 -9.90 -6.34
C GLU A 73 -1.90 -10.75 -6.22
N ILE A 74 -1.71 -11.31 -5.04
CA ILE A 74 -0.71 -12.34 -4.78
C ILE A 74 -1.34 -13.69 -5.15
N ILE A 75 -0.70 -14.46 -6.04
CA ILE A 75 -1.26 -15.71 -6.58
C ILE A 75 -0.80 -16.94 -5.78
N LYS A 76 0.40 -16.88 -5.21
CA LYS A 76 0.99 -17.93 -4.38
C LYS A 76 1.67 -17.34 -3.16
N LYS A 77 1.86 -18.15 -2.12
CA LYS A 77 2.62 -17.75 -0.92
C LYS A 77 3.98 -17.18 -1.30
N ILE A 78 4.33 -16.06 -0.69
CA ILE A 78 5.52 -15.29 -1.03
C ILE A 78 6.04 -14.51 0.17
N SER A 79 7.35 -14.31 0.27
CA SER A 79 7.98 -13.54 1.36
C SER A 79 7.82 -12.03 1.16
N GLY A 80 8.03 -11.25 2.24
CA GLY A 80 8.12 -9.79 2.17
C GLY A 80 9.24 -9.30 1.24
N ASP A 81 10.40 -9.96 1.26
CA ASP A 81 11.54 -9.60 0.40
C ASP A 81 11.20 -9.75 -1.08
N SER A 82 10.57 -10.86 -1.48
CA SER A 82 10.13 -11.06 -2.85
C SER A 82 9.03 -10.07 -3.27
N CYS A 83 8.19 -9.61 -2.34
CA CYS A 83 7.26 -8.52 -2.60
C CYS A 83 7.99 -7.20 -2.92
N ILE A 84 9.02 -6.86 -2.13
CA ILE A 84 9.85 -5.67 -2.38
C ILE A 84 10.56 -5.77 -3.73
N GLU A 85 11.19 -6.91 -4.04
CA GLU A 85 11.87 -7.13 -5.32
C GLU A 85 10.92 -6.94 -6.50
N PHE A 86 9.70 -7.48 -6.40
CA PHE A 86 8.67 -7.27 -7.41
C PHE A 86 8.30 -5.78 -7.54
N LEU A 87 8.02 -5.10 -6.43
CA LEU A 87 7.67 -3.68 -6.42
C LEU A 87 8.79 -2.80 -7.01
N LEU A 88 10.05 -3.10 -6.73
CA LEU A 88 11.19 -2.41 -7.33
C LEU A 88 11.24 -2.58 -8.86
N LYS A 89 10.96 -3.79 -9.37
CA LYS A 89 10.84 -4.02 -10.83
C LYS A 89 9.70 -3.24 -11.47
N GLN A 90 8.68 -2.86 -10.70
CA GLN A 90 7.59 -1.98 -11.14
C GLN A 90 7.90 -0.49 -10.97
N GLU A 91 9.12 -0.13 -10.55
CA GLU A 91 9.51 1.25 -10.23
C GLU A 91 8.60 1.86 -9.15
N ALA A 92 8.18 1.04 -8.18
CA ALA A 92 7.28 1.48 -7.13
C ALA A 92 7.97 2.49 -6.19
N LEU A 93 7.21 3.54 -5.88
CA LEU A 93 7.49 4.51 -4.84
C LEU A 93 6.92 3.97 -3.52
N PHE A 94 7.79 3.86 -2.53
CA PHE A 94 7.49 3.36 -1.21
C PHE A 94 6.92 4.46 -0.31
N ILE A 95 5.60 4.46 -0.14
CA ILE A 95 4.83 5.54 0.48
C ILE A 95 4.27 5.21 1.86
N SER A 96 4.48 3.96 2.33
CA SER A 96 4.14 3.50 3.69
C SER A 96 2.68 3.82 4.11
N ALA A 97 2.43 3.95 5.42
CA ALA A 97 1.13 4.19 6.03
C ALA A 97 0.47 5.48 5.51
N GLN A 98 1.26 6.55 5.40
CA GLN A 98 0.78 7.87 5.03
C GLN A 98 0.19 7.90 3.62
N GLY A 99 0.83 7.16 2.69
CA GLY A 99 0.35 7.02 1.34
C GLY A 99 -0.93 6.21 1.24
N ILE A 100 -0.97 5.01 1.84
CA ILE A 100 -2.17 4.15 1.76
C ILE A 100 -3.39 4.78 2.45
N SER A 101 -3.19 5.51 3.54
CA SER A 101 -4.24 6.27 4.21
C SER A 101 -4.80 7.40 3.34
N LEU A 102 -3.97 8.07 2.54
CA LEU A 102 -4.45 9.04 1.54
C LEU A 102 -5.28 8.33 0.46
N LEU A 103 -4.78 7.22 -0.09
CA LEU A 103 -5.47 6.49 -1.15
C LEU A 103 -6.85 5.99 -0.72
N GLN A 104 -7.02 5.61 0.54
CA GLN A 104 -8.33 5.27 1.08
C GLN A 104 -9.34 6.43 0.97
N LYS A 105 -8.88 7.68 1.03
CA LYS A 105 -9.74 8.87 0.88
C LYS A 105 -10.03 9.18 -0.59
N ILE A 106 -9.00 9.19 -1.43
CA ILE A 106 -9.08 9.74 -2.80
C ILE A 106 -9.24 8.68 -3.91
N CYS A 107 -8.94 7.41 -3.64
CA CYS A 107 -8.91 6.35 -4.65
C CYS A 107 -9.48 5.02 -4.11
N LYS A 108 -10.66 5.05 -3.50
CA LYS A 108 -11.33 3.88 -2.89
C LYS A 108 -11.50 2.68 -3.84
N GLY A 109 -11.58 2.93 -5.14
CA GLY A 109 -11.79 1.91 -6.17
C GLY A 109 -10.58 0.99 -6.39
N ILE A 110 -9.38 1.38 -5.93
CA ILE A 110 -8.18 0.55 -6.05
C ILE A 110 -8.16 -0.60 -5.04
N PHE A 111 -8.92 -0.50 -3.96
CA PHE A 111 -8.95 -1.50 -2.89
C PHE A 111 -9.96 -2.61 -3.22
N PRO A 112 -9.51 -3.86 -3.43
CA PRO A 112 -10.41 -5.01 -3.52
C PRO A 112 -11.21 -5.17 -2.23
N LYS A 113 -12.41 -5.75 -2.37
CA LYS A 113 -13.25 -6.07 -1.20
C LYS A 113 -12.68 -7.29 -0.49
N ASN A 114 -12.73 -7.25 0.83
CA ASN A 114 -12.35 -8.32 1.75
C ASN A 114 -10.90 -8.82 1.62
N LYS A 115 -9.99 -8.01 1.07
CA LYS A 115 -8.54 -8.29 1.05
C LYS A 115 -7.76 -7.17 1.73
N TRP A 116 -6.66 -7.51 2.37
CA TRP A 116 -5.68 -6.57 2.87
C TRP A 116 -4.82 -6.07 1.71
N VAL A 117 -4.69 -4.76 1.58
CA VAL A 117 -3.77 -4.12 0.64
C VAL A 117 -2.58 -3.62 1.43
N LEU A 118 -1.41 -4.14 1.13
CA LEU A 118 -0.16 -3.87 1.84
C LEU A 118 0.60 -2.74 1.15
N SER A 119 1.04 -1.76 1.94
CA SER A 119 1.86 -0.62 1.48
C SER A 119 3.24 -0.72 2.08
N PHE A 120 4.16 -1.27 1.30
CA PHE A 120 5.54 -1.48 1.72
C PHE A 120 6.32 -0.16 1.82
N ASP A 121 7.38 -0.23 2.62
CA ASP A 121 8.54 0.63 2.53
C ASP A 121 9.81 -0.22 2.43
N LYS A 122 10.97 0.39 2.19
CA LYS A 122 12.26 -0.28 2.38
C LYS A 122 12.31 -0.84 3.80
N LYS A 123 12.82 -2.06 3.98
CA LYS A 123 12.89 -2.73 5.28
C LYS A 123 13.51 -1.84 6.39
N SER A 124 14.55 -1.08 6.06
CA SER A 124 15.21 -0.17 7.00
C SER A 124 14.38 1.06 7.41
N ALA A 125 13.28 1.35 6.71
CA ALA A 125 12.34 2.44 7.00
C ALA A 125 11.10 1.95 7.77
N LEU A 126 10.84 0.64 7.80
CA LEU A 126 9.73 0.07 8.55
C LEU A 126 9.98 0.23 10.06
N CYS A 127 8.94 0.57 10.80
CA CYS A 127 8.98 0.49 12.24
C CYS A 127 8.94 -0.97 12.69
N LYS A 128 9.35 -1.18 13.94
CA LYS A 128 9.33 -2.48 14.58
C LYS A 128 8.27 -2.51 15.67
N ASP A 129 7.70 -3.68 15.89
CA ASP A 129 6.90 -3.93 17.09
C ASP A 129 7.79 -4.21 18.32
N ILE A 130 7.15 -4.65 19.41
CA ILE A 130 7.81 -4.95 20.68
C ILE A 130 8.74 -6.16 20.60
N ASP A 131 8.45 -7.09 19.69
CA ASP A 131 9.24 -8.32 19.48
C ASP A 131 10.38 -8.08 18.47
N GLY A 132 10.40 -6.92 17.83
CA GLY A 132 11.45 -6.48 16.91
C GLY A 132 11.17 -6.79 15.44
N ASP A 133 9.97 -7.27 15.14
CA ASP A 133 9.48 -7.60 13.80
C ASP A 133 9.07 -6.34 13.04
N HIS A 134 9.31 -6.30 11.72
CA HIS A 134 9.01 -5.10 10.94
C HIS A 134 7.53 -5.03 10.57
N LEU A 135 6.92 -3.86 10.75
CA LEU A 135 5.50 -3.65 10.50
C LEU A 135 5.26 -3.05 9.11
N ILE A 136 4.40 -3.72 8.33
CA ILE A 136 3.92 -3.26 7.03
C ILE A 136 2.51 -2.70 7.18
N PRO A 137 2.29 -1.40 6.94
CA PRO A 137 0.96 -0.80 6.94
C PRO A 137 0.04 -1.44 5.91
N CYS A 138 -1.18 -1.77 6.32
CA CYS A 138 -2.17 -2.37 5.44
C CYS A 138 -3.56 -1.77 5.64
N MET A 139 -4.36 -1.85 4.58
CA MET A 139 -5.73 -1.34 4.56
C MET A 139 -6.67 -2.40 3.97
N LYS A 140 -7.78 -2.67 4.65
CA LYS A 140 -8.83 -3.58 4.18
C LYS A 140 -10.17 -2.87 4.09
N ARG A 141 -10.89 -3.13 3.00
CA ARG A 141 -12.29 -2.71 2.83
C ARG A 141 -13.19 -3.93 3.00
N SER A 142 -14.04 -3.91 4.02
CA SER A 142 -15.03 -4.96 4.27
C SER A 142 -16.11 -5.00 3.19
N LEU A 143 -16.86 -6.11 3.14
CA LEU A 143 -18.05 -6.25 2.29
C LEU A 143 -19.12 -5.19 2.62
N TYR A 144 -19.20 -4.77 3.89
CA TYR A 144 -20.15 -3.77 4.40
C TYR A 144 -19.63 -2.33 4.32
N LYS A 145 -18.59 -2.08 3.49
CA LYS A 145 -17.97 -0.76 3.28
C LYS A 145 -17.29 -0.17 4.53
N THR A 146 -17.03 -0.99 5.53
CA THR A 146 -16.15 -0.67 6.66
C THR A 146 -14.69 -0.72 6.21
N TRP A 147 -13.86 0.14 6.79
CA TRP A 147 -12.42 0.18 6.55
C TRP A 147 -11.67 -0.22 7.80
N PHE A 148 -10.58 -0.95 7.59
CA PHE A 148 -9.64 -1.34 8.63
C PHE A 148 -8.26 -0.88 8.22
N PHE A 149 -7.56 -0.19 9.13
CA PHE A 149 -6.15 0.11 9.02
C PHE A 149 -5.41 -0.66 10.11
N ASP A 150 -4.39 -1.39 9.70
CA ASP A 150 -3.60 -2.24 10.60
C ASP A 150 -2.16 -2.36 10.09
N CYS A 151 -1.35 -3.19 10.75
CA CYS A 151 -0.05 -3.62 10.27
C CYS A 151 0.01 -5.14 10.15
N CYS A 152 0.75 -5.60 9.15
CA CYS A 152 1.17 -7.00 9.04
C CYS A 152 2.66 -7.12 9.35
N ILE A 153 3.08 -8.27 9.89
CA ILE A 153 4.50 -8.56 10.12
C ILE A 153 5.21 -8.84 8.80
N TYR A 154 6.33 -8.20 8.53
CA TYR A 154 7.12 -8.34 7.30
C TYR A 154 7.73 -9.72 7.12
N GLU A 155 8.22 -10.28 8.22
CA GLU A 155 8.92 -11.56 8.28
C GLU A 155 8.02 -12.75 7.92
N LEU A 156 6.70 -12.59 7.99
CA LEU A 156 5.75 -13.64 7.65
C LEU A 156 5.47 -13.70 6.14
N GLU A 157 5.22 -14.91 5.63
CA GLU A 157 4.72 -15.09 4.28
C GLU A 157 3.35 -14.44 4.08
N ARG A 158 3.09 -13.98 2.85
CA ARG A 158 1.81 -13.39 2.45
C ARG A 158 0.82 -14.49 2.04
N ASP A 159 -0.43 -14.40 2.51
CA ASP A 159 -1.48 -15.33 2.10
C ASP A 159 -2.12 -14.82 0.79
N PRO A 160 -2.03 -15.55 -0.34
CA PRO A 160 -2.62 -15.13 -1.61
C PRO A 160 -4.16 -14.94 -1.56
N ARG A 161 -4.83 -15.55 -0.59
CA ARG A 161 -6.29 -15.42 -0.41
C ARG A 161 -6.67 -14.10 0.26
N GLU A 162 -5.80 -13.57 1.11
CA GLU A 162 -6.09 -12.39 1.94
C GLU A 162 -5.34 -11.14 1.45
N ASP A 163 -4.12 -11.29 0.91
CA ASP A 163 -3.18 -10.19 0.72
C ASP A 163 -3.09 -9.72 -0.74
N CYS A 164 -2.89 -8.41 -0.90
CA CYS A 164 -2.64 -7.72 -2.17
C CYS A 164 -1.53 -6.69 -1.99
N LEU A 165 -0.75 -6.45 -3.02
CA LEU A 165 0.31 -5.43 -3.02
C LEU A 165 -0.17 -4.12 -3.61
N LEU A 166 0.10 -3.03 -2.90
CA LEU A 166 0.00 -1.68 -3.44
C LEU A 166 1.28 -1.31 -4.19
N CYS A 167 1.13 -0.75 -5.39
CA CYS A 167 2.21 -0.20 -6.17
C CYS A 167 1.83 1.20 -6.62
N VAL A 168 2.68 2.19 -6.33
CA VAL A 168 2.50 3.58 -6.78
C VAL A 168 3.71 3.98 -7.60
N CYS A 169 3.51 4.42 -8.84
CA CYS A 169 4.58 4.85 -9.74
C CYS A 169 4.38 6.31 -10.09
N SER A 170 5.47 7.05 -10.33
CA SER A 170 5.38 8.35 -11.00
C SER A 170 4.74 8.19 -12.38
N LYS A 171 3.93 9.17 -12.78
CA LYS A 171 3.39 9.24 -14.14
C LYS A 171 4.33 10.01 -15.06
#